data_AF-A0A7C1N4M2-F1
#
_entry.id   AF-A0A7C1N4M2-F1
#
_cell.length_a   1.000
_cell.length_b   1.000
_cell.length_c   1.000
_cell.angle_alpha   90.00
_cell.angle_beta   90.00
_cell.angle_gamma   90.00
#
_symmetry.space_group_name_H-M   'P 1'
#
loop_
_entity.id
_entity.type
_entity.pdbx_description
1 polymer ?
#
loop_
_entity_poly.entity_id
_entity_poly.type
_entity_poly.pdbx_seq_one_letter_code
_entity_poly.pdbx_strand_id
1 'polypeptide(L)'
;MKKRALFATTILLLILVTSLVVSQETTEIEKVDKAYQCLQDQVDDCSSLSSEEKIFSLLAINKCKTDVIQDSVNTEECWPSSGCEIKTTAQAILALDNSNSDTTKAEDWLLSQNRTPTELNWYLEIESSGATTCSLSYSGSSYNIVIGEDKKISNSAGSCLALVQDDYWLRISPSCYSEEFGVSCDESFLTTLLFKKTTSSTIHVSEKTSSAAAGGTTKEKVESFCFWEGGSCDYEASLWASLVLDSVGRDVSSFLPYLIILADENKRHMPEVFLYFLTSKQEYRTDILSKQKSNKWWEESGDKFYDTALALYPLQQESPREKTDSKSWLLDVQDADGCWEGNTRNTAFIL
;
A
#
# COMPACT_ATOMS: atom_id res chain seq x y z
N MET A 1 60.83 19.04 16.76
CA MET A 1 60.34 17.71 17.20
C MET A 1 58.82 17.64 17.40
N LYS A 2 58.17 18.62 18.04
CA LYS A 2 56.71 18.58 18.31
C LYS A 2 55.79 18.41 17.08
N LYS A 3 56.11 19.01 15.92
CA LYS A 3 55.28 18.89 14.69
C LYS A 3 55.36 17.50 14.01
N ARG A 4 56.48 16.77 14.15
CA ARG A 4 56.64 15.42 13.59
C ARG A 4 55.91 14.36 14.44
N ALA A 5 55.89 14.56 15.75
CA ALA A 5 55.12 13.72 16.66
C ALA A 5 53.60 13.86 16.41
N LEU A 6 53.11 15.09 16.22
CA LEU A 6 51.69 15.35 15.94
C LEU A 6 51.23 14.67 14.64
N PHE A 7 52.01 14.78 13.56
CA PHE A 7 51.70 14.17 12.27
C PHE A 7 51.69 12.63 12.31
N ALA A 8 52.63 12.03 13.06
CA ALA A 8 52.66 10.58 13.26
C ALA A 8 51.45 10.08 14.07
N THR A 9 51.02 10.81 15.10
CA THR A 9 49.79 10.47 15.84
C THR A 9 48.53 10.63 14.98
N THR A 10 48.44 11.64 14.11
CA THR A 10 47.27 11.81 13.23
C THR A 10 47.20 10.71 12.18
N ILE A 11 48.32 10.28 11.60
CA ILE A 11 48.38 9.16 10.65
C ILE A 11 48.02 7.84 11.34
N LEU A 12 48.54 7.60 12.55
CA LEU A 12 48.22 6.39 13.30
C LEU A 12 46.73 6.35 13.68
N LEU A 13 46.15 7.49 14.07
CA LEU A 13 44.71 7.60 14.32
C LEU A 13 43.90 7.33 13.04
N LEU A 14 44.35 7.85 11.89
CA LEU A 14 43.69 7.61 10.60
C LEU A 14 43.70 6.13 10.23
N ILE A 15 44.83 5.44 10.42
CA ILE A 15 44.98 4.00 10.12
C ILE A 15 44.09 3.14 11.03
N LEU A 16 43.98 3.53 12.31
CA LEU A 16 43.08 2.87 13.27
C LEU A 16 41.60 3.08 12.92
N VAL A 17 41.23 4.26 12.45
CA VAL A 17 39.85 4.55 12.02
C VAL A 17 39.51 3.79 10.73
N THR A 18 40.43 3.68 9.77
CA THR A 18 40.18 2.91 8.53
C THR A 18 40.09 1.41 8.75
N SER A 19 40.81 0.86 9.73
CA SER A 19 40.78 -0.59 10.01
C SER A 19 39.51 -1.03 10.74
N LEU A 20 38.90 -0.14 11.54
CA LEU A 20 37.62 -0.40 12.20
C LEU A 20 36.46 -0.43 11.21
N VAL A 21 36.45 0.47 10.21
CA VAL A 21 35.39 0.52 9.17
C VAL A 21 35.40 -0.76 8.32
N VAL A 22 36.59 -1.22 7.90
CA VAL A 22 36.74 -2.45 7.09
C VAL A 22 36.30 -3.72 7.85
N SER A 23 36.54 -3.78 9.16
CA SER A 23 36.14 -4.93 9.97
C SER A 23 34.62 -5.07 10.10
N GLN A 24 33.89 -3.95 10.18
CA GLN A 24 32.43 -3.97 10.34
C GLN A 24 31.73 -4.39 9.05
N GLU A 25 32.16 -3.87 7.89
CA GLU A 25 31.61 -4.26 6.58
C GLU A 25 31.86 -5.75 6.28
N THR A 26 33.04 -6.28 6.65
CA THR A 26 33.36 -7.70 6.45
C THR A 26 32.44 -8.60 7.28
N THR A 27 32.16 -8.25 8.53
CA THR A 27 31.26 -9.03 9.40
C THR A 27 29.79 -8.96 8.95
N GLU A 28 29.34 -7.84 8.38
CA GLU A 28 27.99 -7.73 7.81
C GLU A 28 27.81 -8.65 6.61
N ILE A 29 28.75 -8.61 5.64
CA ILE A 29 28.70 -9.46 4.43
C ILE A 29 28.68 -10.95 4.83
N GLU A 30 29.55 -11.37 5.75
CA GLU A 30 29.60 -12.76 6.22
C GLU A 30 28.26 -13.22 6.85
N LYS A 31 27.60 -12.36 7.62
CA LYS A 31 26.29 -12.68 8.22
C LYS A 31 25.18 -12.75 7.19
N VAL A 32 25.18 -11.86 6.19
CA VAL A 32 24.20 -11.89 5.09
C VAL A 32 24.39 -13.13 4.22
N ASP A 33 25.62 -13.46 3.84
CA ASP A 33 25.93 -14.67 3.07
C ASP A 33 25.47 -15.93 3.82
N LYS A 34 25.66 -15.94 5.14
CA LYS A 34 25.21 -17.03 6.00
C LYS A 34 23.69 -17.14 6.05
N ALA A 35 22.95 -16.03 6.05
CA ALA A 35 21.49 -16.05 5.96
C ALA A 35 21.01 -16.65 4.63
N TYR A 36 21.62 -16.24 3.51
CA TYR A 36 21.33 -16.82 2.20
C TYR A 36 21.63 -18.32 2.15
N GLN A 37 22.73 -18.77 2.75
CA GLN A 37 23.05 -20.19 2.84
C GLN A 37 22.03 -20.93 3.71
N CYS A 38 21.68 -20.38 4.87
CA CYS A 38 20.70 -20.98 5.77
C CYS A 38 19.35 -21.18 5.06
N LEU A 39 18.85 -20.15 4.34
CA LEU A 39 17.63 -20.28 3.55
C LEU A 39 17.77 -21.33 2.46
N GLN A 40 18.90 -21.35 1.73
CA GLN A 40 19.15 -22.36 0.69
C GLN A 40 19.06 -23.79 1.24
N ASP A 41 19.62 -24.03 2.42
CA ASP A 41 19.61 -25.33 3.09
C ASP A 41 18.20 -25.72 3.57
N GLN A 42 17.41 -24.74 4.06
CA GLN A 42 16.02 -24.97 4.48
C GLN A 42 15.08 -25.32 3.32
N VAL A 43 15.38 -24.86 2.10
CA VAL A 43 14.49 -24.99 0.94
C VAL A 43 15.10 -25.84 -0.17
N ASP A 44 15.98 -26.77 0.20
CA ASP A 44 16.49 -27.80 -0.72
C ASP A 44 15.36 -28.73 -1.23
N ASP A 45 14.30 -28.91 -0.44
CA ASP A 45 13.05 -29.57 -0.86
C ASP A 45 11.83 -28.66 -0.65
N CYS A 46 11.41 -28.02 -1.74
CA CYS A 46 10.27 -27.11 -1.75
C CYS A 46 8.93 -27.80 -1.53
N SER A 47 8.82 -29.13 -1.71
CA SER A 47 7.55 -29.85 -1.64
C SER A 47 6.96 -29.91 -0.22
N SER A 48 7.81 -29.78 0.79
CA SER A 48 7.44 -29.79 2.21
C SER A 48 7.02 -28.42 2.76
N LEU A 49 7.26 -27.35 1.99
CA LEU A 49 7.02 -25.97 2.38
C LEU A 49 5.55 -25.59 2.20
N SER A 50 5.08 -24.66 3.03
CA SER A 50 3.82 -23.95 2.80
C SER A 50 3.91 -23.06 1.54
N SER A 51 2.76 -22.68 0.98
CA SER A 51 2.73 -21.82 -0.20
C SER A 51 3.42 -20.47 0.04
N GLU A 52 3.24 -19.86 1.22
CA GLU A 52 3.91 -18.59 1.57
C GLU A 52 5.43 -18.75 1.66
N GLU A 53 5.93 -19.85 2.23
CA GLU A 53 7.37 -20.15 2.27
C GLU A 53 7.95 -20.36 0.88
N LYS A 54 7.25 -21.08 -0.02
CA LYS A 54 7.68 -21.25 -1.42
C LYS A 54 7.75 -19.90 -2.14
N ILE A 55 6.74 -19.06 -1.96
CA ILE A 55 6.64 -17.74 -2.58
C ILE A 55 7.78 -16.83 -2.13
N PHE A 56 8.02 -16.70 -0.83
CA PHE A 56 9.13 -15.84 -0.36
C PHE A 56 10.50 -16.43 -0.66
N SER A 57 10.65 -17.75 -0.71
CA SER A 57 11.90 -18.38 -1.15
C SER A 57 12.20 -18.11 -2.63
N LEU A 58 11.16 -18.06 -3.47
CA LEU A 58 11.28 -17.62 -4.85
C LEU A 58 11.70 -16.16 -4.93
N LEU A 59 11.08 -15.29 -4.13
CA LEU A 59 11.41 -13.86 -4.11
C LEU A 59 12.86 -13.60 -3.67
N ALA A 60 13.31 -14.28 -2.60
CA ALA A 60 14.62 -14.02 -1.99
C ALA A 60 15.79 -14.66 -2.77
N ILE A 61 15.65 -15.90 -3.22
CA ILE A 61 16.77 -16.69 -3.78
C ILE A 61 16.44 -17.39 -5.09
N ASN A 62 15.31 -17.08 -5.72
CA ASN A 62 14.87 -17.65 -6.98
C ASN A 62 14.76 -19.20 -6.97
N LYS A 63 14.54 -19.81 -5.80
CA LYS A 63 14.24 -21.25 -5.64
C LYS A 63 12.71 -21.49 -5.59
N CYS A 64 12.28 -22.74 -5.72
CA CYS A 64 10.87 -23.15 -5.63
C CYS A 64 9.92 -22.62 -6.73
N LYS A 65 10.42 -22.01 -7.81
CA LYS A 65 9.59 -21.48 -8.90
C LYS A 65 8.58 -22.48 -9.45
N THR A 66 9.03 -23.71 -9.71
CA THR A 66 8.16 -24.77 -10.24
C THR A 66 7.07 -25.15 -9.24
N ASP A 67 7.40 -25.26 -7.96
CA ASP A 67 6.45 -25.56 -6.88
C ASP A 67 5.43 -24.44 -6.71
N VAL A 68 5.85 -23.17 -6.79
CA VAL A 68 4.93 -22.02 -6.80
C VAL A 68 3.96 -22.17 -7.96
N ILE A 69 4.42 -22.40 -9.19
CA ILE A 69 3.52 -22.57 -10.35
C ILE A 69 2.57 -23.77 -10.17
N GLN A 70 3.06 -24.90 -9.63
CA GLN A 70 2.25 -26.10 -9.40
C GLN A 70 1.21 -25.93 -8.27
N ASP A 71 1.47 -25.04 -7.31
CA ASP A 71 0.54 -24.70 -6.23
C ASP A 71 -0.61 -23.80 -6.69
N SER A 72 -0.74 -23.49 -7.98
CA SER A 72 -1.81 -22.65 -8.53
C SER A 72 -3.05 -23.43 -8.98
N VAL A 73 -4.21 -22.76 -9.02
CA VAL A 73 -5.40 -23.23 -9.73
C VAL A 73 -5.29 -22.90 -11.23
N ASN A 74 -5.81 -23.80 -12.07
CA ASN A 74 -5.93 -23.64 -13.52
C ASN A 74 -4.64 -23.23 -14.25
N THR A 75 -3.45 -23.51 -13.69
CA THR A 75 -2.15 -22.98 -14.14
C THR A 75 -2.12 -21.45 -14.07
N GLU A 76 -1.52 -20.94 -13.01
CA GLU A 76 -1.15 -19.54 -12.77
C GLU A 76 -2.36 -18.58 -12.72
N GLU A 77 -3.54 -19.07 -12.30
CA GLU A 77 -4.72 -18.22 -12.11
C GLU A 77 -4.79 -17.63 -10.70
N CYS A 78 -4.64 -18.47 -9.67
CA CYS A 78 -4.67 -18.04 -8.28
C CYS A 78 -4.09 -19.09 -7.33
N TRP A 79 -3.76 -18.67 -6.12
CA TRP A 79 -3.08 -19.47 -5.09
C TRP A 79 -3.78 -19.36 -3.73
N PRO A 80 -3.66 -20.39 -2.87
CA PRO A 80 -3.16 -21.73 -3.18
C PRO A 80 -4.18 -22.60 -3.93
N SER A 81 -3.73 -23.74 -4.47
CA SER A 81 -4.57 -24.71 -5.19
C SER A 81 -5.65 -25.34 -4.31
N SER A 82 -5.47 -25.32 -2.98
CA SER A 82 -6.48 -25.75 -2.00
C SER A 82 -7.68 -24.81 -1.89
N GLY A 83 -7.54 -23.57 -2.37
CA GLY A 83 -8.56 -22.53 -2.30
C GLY A 83 -7.90 -21.19 -2.49
N CYS A 84 -8.32 -20.45 -3.51
CA CYS A 84 -7.66 -19.21 -3.87
C CYS A 84 -7.89 -18.12 -2.82
N GLU A 85 -6.79 -17.52 -2.37
CA GLU A 85 -6.71 -16.43 -1.42
C GLU A 85 -6.05 -15.23 -2.11
N ILE A 86 -6.65 -14.05 -1.93
CA ILE A 86 -6.26 -12.80 -2.57
C ILE A 86 -4.86 -12.39 -2.12
N LYS A 87 -4.57 -12.48 -0.81
CA LYS A 87 -3.24 -12.16 -0.26
C LYS A 87 -2.17 -13.07 -0.86
N THR A 88 -2.36 -14.40 -0.80
CA THR A 88 -1.38 -15.36 -1.31
C THR A 88 -1.20 -15.24 -2.81
N THR A 89 -2.28 -14.98 -3.56
CA THR A 89 -2.20 -14.73 -5.01
C THR A 89 -1.40 -13.47 -5.31
N ALA A 90 -1.63 -12.37 -4.58
CA ALA A 90 -0.83 -11.15 -4.73
C ALA A 90 0.65 -11.41 -4.43
N GLN A 91 0.98 -12.08 -3.33
CA GLN A 91 2.37 -12.41 -3.00
C GLN A 91 3.01 -13.33 -4.07
N ALA A 92 2.26 -14.28 -4.63
CA ALA A 92 2.74 -15.14 -5.72
C ALA A 92 3.04 -14.34 -6.99
N ILE A 93 2.18 -13.39 -7.37
CA ILE A 93 2.42 -12.46 -8.49
C ILE A 93 3.74 -11.72 -8.26
N LEU A 94 3.94 -11.15 -7.06
CA LEU A 94 5.18 -10.42 -6.73
C LEU A 94 6.43 -11.27 -6.93
N ALA A 95 6.44 -12.51 -6.41
CA ALA A 95 7.60 -13.40 -6.54
C ALA A 95 7.82 -13.88 -7.99
N LEU A 96 6.74 -14.19 -8.70
CA LEU A 96 6.80 -14.66 -10.09
C LEU A 96 7.27 -13.56 -11.04
N ASP A 97 6.78 -12.33 -10.88
CA ASP A 97 7.20 -11.16 -11.66
C ASP A 97 8.68 -10.84 -11.42
N ASN A 98 9.14 -10.83 -10.16
CA ASN A 98 10.57 -10.67 -9.82
C ASN A 98 11.46 -11.76 -10.46
N SER A 99 10.92 -12.95 -10.69
CA SER A 99 11.62 -14.04 -11.40
C SER A 99 11.42 -14.03 -12.93
N ASN A 100 10.90 -12.94 -13.49
CA ASN A 100 10.60 -12.73 -14.92
C ASN A 100 9.58 -13.75 -15.49
N SER A 101 8.57 -14.12 -14.70
CA SER A 101 7.45 -14.94 -15.18
C SER A 101 6.28 -14.06 -15.62
N ASP A 102 5.46 -14.57 -16.53
CA ASP A 102 4.19 -13.91 -16.87
C ASP A 102 3.18 -14.11 -15.74
N THR A 103 2.60 -13.02 -15.26
CA THR A 103 1.61 -13.02 -14.19
C THR A 103 0.25 -12.49 -14.63
N THR A 104 0.09 -12.16 -15.92
CA THR A 104 -1.11 -11.50 -16.48
C THR A 104 -2.40 -12.20 -16.07
N LYS A 105 -2.42 -13.53 -16.12
CA LYS A 105 -3.60 -14.33 -15.78
C LYS A 105 -4.02 -14.18 -14.32
N ALA A 106 -3.03 -14.16 -13.42
CA ALA A 106 -3.26 -13.98 -11.99
C ALA A 106 -3.68 -12.55 -11.66
N GLU A 107 -3.08 -11.56 -12.32
CA GLU A 107 -3.50 -10.16 -12.22
C GLU A 107 -4.96 -9.97 -12.63
N ASP A 108 -5.38 -10.56 -13.76
CA ASP A 108 -6.77 -10.51 -14.24
C ASP A 108 -7.73 -11.19 -13.27
N TRP A 109 -7.35 -12.34 -12.72
CA TRP A 109 -8.13 -13.02 -11.68
C TRP A 109 -8.30 -12.13 -10.46
N LEU A 110 -7.19 -11.54 -9.98
CA LEU A 110 -7.16 -10.69 -8.80
C LEU A 110 -8.09 -9.48 -8.98
N LEU A 111 -7.94 -8.76 -10.11
CA LEU A 111 -8.79 -7.62 -10.46
C LEU A 111 -10.28 -8.00 -10.52
N SER A 112 -10.63 -9.21 -10.95
CA SER A 112 -12.03 -9.67 -10.98
C SER A 112 -12.63 -9.94 -9.59
N GLN A 113 -11.81 -10.04 -8.54
CA GLN A 113 -12.25 -10.20 -7.15
C GLN A 113 -12.67 -8.87 -6.49
N ASN A 114 -12.59 -7.74 -7.19
CA ASN A 114 -12.95 -6.47 -6.61
C ASN A 114 -14.46 -6.33 -6.35
N ARG A 115 -14.81 -5.55 -5.33
CA ARG A 115 -16.19 -5.16 -5.00
C ARG A 115 -16.21 -3.74 -4.48
N THR A 116 -17.36 -3.09 -4.61
CA THR A 116 -17.61 -1.78 -3.99
C THR A 116 -17.82 -1.96 -2.48
N PRO A 117 -17.04 -1.27 -1.62
CA PRO A 117 -17.19 -1.36 -0.18
C PRO A 117 -18.48 -0.67 0.28
N THR A 118 -19.12 -1.23 1.32
CA THR A 118 -20.38 -0.71 1.88
C THR A 118 -20.18 0.26 3.04
N GLU A 119 -18.96 0.38 3.54
CA GLU A 119 -18.64 1.12 4.76
C GLU A 119 -18.33 2.60 4.51
N LEU A 120 -18.30 3.01 3.24
CA LEU A 120 -17.95 4.36 2.80
C LEU A 120 -19.20 5.11 2.32
N ASN A 121 -19.30 6.37 2.72
CA ASN A 121 -20.19 7.33 2.08
C ASN A 121 -19.38 8.26 1.19
N TRP A 122 -19.93 8.52 0.00
CA TRP A 122 -19.38 9.46 -0.97
C TRP A 122 -20.28 10.69 -1.11
N TYR A 123 -19.65 11.84 -1.33
CA TYR A 123 -20.31 13.12 -1.53
C TYR A 123 -19.70 13.85 -2.72
N LEU A 124 -20.55 14.57 -3.45
CA LEU A 124 -20.15 15.53 -4.46
C LEU A 124 -20.14 16.92 -3.82
N GLU A 125 -18.99 17.58 -3.86
CA GLU A 125 -18.83 18.98 -3.51
C GLU A 125 -18.70 19.79 -4.80
N ILE A 126 -19.38 20.95 -4.83
CA ILE A 126 -19.36 21.88 -5.95
C ILE A 126 -19.09 23.26 -5.37
N GLU A 127 -18.01 23.88 -5.83
CA GLU A 127 -17.54 25.15 -5.32
C GLU A 127 -17.49 26.19 -6.45
N SER A 128 -17.93 27.41 -6.15
CA SER A 128 -17.93 28.55 -7.07
C SER A 128 -17.53 29.82 -6.33
N SER A 129 -17.05 30.85 -7.03
CA SER A 129 -16.64 32.11 -6.39
C SER A 129 -17.81 32.92 -5.82
N GLY A 130 -18.95 32.95 -6.51
CA GLY A 130 -20.20 33.59 -6.08
C GLY A 130 -21.41 32.66 -6.26
N ALA A 131 -22.62 33.16 -5.99
CA ALA A 131 -23.82 32.38 -6.23
C ALA A 131 -23.97 32.02 -7.72
N THR A 132 -24.42 30.79 -8.00
CA THR A 132 -24.56 30.30 -9.38
C THR A 132 -25.65 29.23 -9.49
N THR A 133 -26.23 29.09 -10.68
CA THR A 133 -27.10 27.96 -11.00
C THR A 133 -26.26 26.87 -11.66
N CYS A 134 -26.43 25.63 -11.23
CA CYS A 134 -25.79 24.47 -11.83
C CYS A 134 -26.81 23.45 -12.32
N SER A 135 -26.47 22.79 -13.42
CA SER A 135 -27.15 21.64 -14.00
C SER A 135 -26.34 20.38 -13.71
N LEU A 136 -26.97 19.43 -13.01
CA LEU A 136 -26.43 18.11 -12.68
C LEU A 136 -27.05 17.07 -13.60
N SER A 137 -26.23 16.39 -14.40
CA SER A 137 -26.68 15.40 -15.37
C SER A 137 -26.15 14.00 -15.06
N TYR A 138 -27.04 13.01 -15.01
CA TYR A 138 -26.69 11.59 -14.89
C TYR A 138 -27.85 10.72 -15.39
N SER A 139 -27.56 9.49 -15.84
CA SER A 139 -28.55 8.55 -16.40
C SER A 139 -29.53 9.16 -17.42
N GLY A 140 -29.05 10.09 -18.26
CA GLY A 140 -29.87 10.79 -19.27
C GLY A 140 -30.85 11.83 -18.75
N SER A 141 -30.87 12.09 -17.44
CA SER A 141 -31.68 13.15 -16.81
C SER A 141 -30.81 14.34 -16.42
N SER A 142 -31.44 15.52 -16.29
CA SER A 142 -30.77 16.73 -15.81
C SER A 142 -31.58 17.41 -14.71
N TYR A 143 -30.89 17.92 -13.69
CA TYR A 143 -31.47 18.52 -12.49
C TYR A 143 -30.80 19.86 -12.23
N ASN A 144 -31.60 20.91 -12.02
CA ASN A 144 -31.08 22.22 -11.68
C ASN A 144 -30.99 22.38 -10.15
N ILE A 145 -29.88 22.96 -9.71
CA ILE A 145 -29.62 23.38 -8.33
C ILE A 145 -29.07 24.81 -8.34
N VAL A 146 -29.17 25.49 -7.21
CA VAL A 146 -28.53 26.80 -6.99
C VAL A 146 -27.52 26.65 -5.86
N ILE A 147 -26.30 27.14 -6.08
CA ILE A 147 -25.29 27.34 -5.05
C ILE A 147 -25.43 28.79 -4.60
N GLY A 148 -25.78 29.00 -3.32
CA GLY A 148 -25.97 30.32 -2.74
C GLY A 148 -24.66 31.07 -2.49
N GLU A 149 -24.78 32.35 -2.13
CA GLU A 149 -23.63 33.16 -1.64
C GLU A 149 -23.03 32.57 -0.36
N ASP A 150 -23.83 31.85 0.43
CA ASP A 150 -23.44 31.10 1.62
C ASP A 150 -22.86 29.71 1.32
N LYS A 151 -22.68 29.38 0.02
CA LYS A 151 -22.19 28.10 -0.52
C LYS A 151 -23.13 26.91 -0.32
N LYS A 152 -24.37 27.14 0.11
CA LYS A 152 -25.35 26.07 0.28
C LYS A 152 -26.04 25.72 -1.03
N ILE A 153 -26.41 24.46 -1.17
CA ILE A 153 -27.10 23.90 -2.32
C ILE A 153 -28.61 23.89 -2.06
N SER A 154 -29.39 24.45 -3.00
CA SER A 154 -30.82 24.70 -2.80
C SER A 154 -31.70 23.46 -2.69
N ASN A 155 -31.34 22.35 -3.36
CA ASN A 155 -32.15 21.14 -3.41
C ASN A 155 -31.32 19.90 -3.76
N SER A 156 -31.88 18.73 -3.44
CA SER A 156 -31.38 17.44 -3.93
C SER A 156 -31.59 17.31 -5.45
N ALA A 157 -30.84 16.41 -6.09
CA ALA A 157 -30.88 16.17 -7.53
C ALA A 157 -31.19 14.70 -7.83
N GLY A 158 -32.48 14.43 -8.07
CA GLY A 158 -33.01 13.10 -8.39
C GLY A 158 -32.77 12.05 -7.30
N SER A 159 -32.72 10.77 -7.69
CA SER A 159 -32.56 9.64 -6.77
C SER A 159 -31.12 9.38 -6.32
N CYS A 160 -30.12 9.92 -7.01
CA CYS A 160 -28.73 9.63 -6.74
C CYS A 160 -28.06 10.65 -5.82
N LEU A 161 -28.54 11.90 -5.76
CA LEU A 161 -27.86 13.00 -5.07
C LEU A 161 -28.78 13.64 -4.04
N ALA A 162 -28.52 13.38 -2.75
CA ALA A 162 -29.31 13.89 -1.63
C ALA A 162 -28.53 14.95 -0.83
N LEU A 163 -29.19 16.05 -0.45
CA LEU A 163 -28.58 17.08 0.41
C LEU A 163 -28.22 16.53 1.79
N VAL A 164 -27.04 16.91 2.27
CA VAL A 164 -26.51 16.55 3.59
C VAL A 164 -25.61 17.66 4.14
N GLN A 165 -25.25 17.54 5.42
CA GLN A 165 -24.26 18.41 6.08
C GLN A 165 -24.65 19.88 5.97
N ASP A 166 -25.80 20.24 6.53
CA ASP A 166 -26.35 21.60 6.49
C ASP A 166 -26.45 22.20 5.07
N ASP A 167 -26.68 21.32 4.09
CA ASP A 167 -26.88 21.60 2.67
C ASP A 167 -25.61 22.02 1.90
N TYR A 168 -24.42 21.72 2.41
CA TYR A 168 -23.16 22.00 1.71
C TYR A 168 -22.80 20.96 0.65
N TRP A 169 -23.22 19.70 0.81
CA TRP A 169 -22.82 18.62 -0.09
C TRP A 169 -24.00 17.76 -0.55
N LEU A 170 -23.78 17.07 -1.68
CA LEU A 170 -24.70 16.07 -2.21
C LEU A 170 -24.17 14.67 -1.93
N ARG A 171 -24.81 13.91 -1.04
CA ARG A 171 -24.50 12.50 -0.81
C ARG A 171 -24.91 11.68 -2.03
N ILE A 172 -23.96 10.89 -2.54
CA ILE A 172 -24.16 9.97 -3.65
C ILE A 172 -24.77 8.67 -3.09
N SER A 173 -25.90 8.23 -3.66
CA SER A 173 -26.52 6.96 -3.32
C SER A 173 -25.58 5.81 -3.70
N PRO A 174 -25.40 4.78 -2.85
CA PRO A 174 -24.59 3.60 -3.17
C PRO A 174 -24.99 2.91 -4.48
N SER A 175 -26.29 2.93 -4.83
CA SER A 175 -26.79 2.37 -6.09
C SER A 175 -26.33 3.12 -7.34
N CYS A 176 -25.68 4.29 -7.18
CA CYS A 176 -25.25 5.16 -8.26
C CYS A 176 -23.73 5.34 -8.32
N TYR A 177 -22.92 4.53 -7.59
CA TYR A 177 -21.46 4.67 -7.63
C TYR A 177 -20.87 4.37 -9.01
N SER A 178 -21.54 3.56 -9.82
CA SER A 178 -21.15 3.31 -11.22
C SER A 178 -21.52 4.45 -12.18
N GLU A 179 -22.34 5.42 -11.75
CA GLU A 179 -22.80 6.52 -12.60
C GLU A 179 -21.72 7.61 -12.72
N GLU A 180 -21.61 8.20 -13.91
CA GLU A 180 -20.85 9.43 -14.13
C GLU A 180 -21.80 10.64 -13.96
N PHE A 181 -21.40 11.57 -13.10
CA PHE A 181 -22.10 12.81 -12.83
C PHE A 181 -21.45 13.96 -13.61
N GLY A 182 -22.19 14.51 -14.57
CA GLY A 182 -21.84 15.76 -15.23
C GLY A 182 -22.32 16.96 -14.42
N VAL A 183 -21.46 17.93 -14.17
CA VAL A 183 -21.80 19.18 -13.48
C VAL A 183 -21.48 20.34 -14.40
N SER A 184 -22.42 21.27 -14.60
CA SER A 184 -22.22 22.49 -15.39
C SER A 184 -22.87 23.67 -14.70
N CYS A 185 -22.16 24.79 -14.53
CA CYS A 185 -22.68 25.97 -13.83
C CYS A 185 -22.62 27.23 -14.69
N ASP A 186 -23.46 28.22 -14.37
CA ASP A 186 -23.49 29.53 -15.05
C ASP A 186 -22.23 30.37 -14.78
N GLU A 187 -21.51 30.07 -13.69
CA GLU A 187 -20.24 30.68 -13.32
C GLU A 187 -19.11 29.66 -13.36
N SER A 188 -17.87 30.13 -13.20
CA SER A 188 -16.73 29.22 -13.07
C SER A 188 -16.80 28.45 -11.75
N PHE A 189 -16.48 27.15 -11.81
CA PHE A 189 -16.69 26.24 -10.69
C PHE A 189 -15.65 25.12 -10.62
N LEU A 190 -15.61 24.48 -9.47
CA LEU A 190 -14.80 23.33 -9.12
C LEU A 190 -15.73 22.20 -8.65
N THR A 191 -15.33 20.96 -8.93
CA THR A 191 -15.96 19.77 -8.36
C THR A 191 -14.92 18.85 -7.76
N THR A 192 -15.26 18.24 -6.63
CA THR A 192 -14.44 17.21 -6.00
C THR A 192 -15.34 16.19 -5.33
N LEU A 193 -14.79 14.99 -5.11
CA LEU A 193 -15.46 13.95 -4.37
C LEU A 193 -14.91 13.91 -2.94
N LEU A 194 -15.83 13.93 -1.99
CA LEU A 194 -15.50 13.75 -0.58
C LEU A 194 -15.95 12.36 -0.16
N PHE A 195 -15.21 11.76 0.76
CA PHE A 195 -15.54 10.43 1.25
C PHE A 195 -15.24 10.29 2.73
N LYS A 196 -16.03 9.48 3.41
CA LYS A 196 -15.81 9.16 4.83
C LYS A 196 -16.37 7.80 5.19
N LYS A 197 -15.86 7.25 6.28
CA LYS A 197 -16.48 6.08 6.90
C LYS A 197 -17.88 6.43 7.38
N THR A 198 -18.84 5.55 7.16
CA THR A 198 -20.23 5.69 7.62
C THR A 198 -20.35 6.04 9.11
N THR A 199 -19.44 5.55 9.94
CA THR A 199 -19.40 5.77 11.40
C THR A 199 -18.47 6.91 11.85
N SER A 200 -17.69 7.51 10.95
CA SER A 200 -16.71 8.55 11.28
C SER A 200 -17.20 9.96 10.96
N SER A 201 -16.69 10.94 11.72
CA SER A 201 -16.83 12.37 11.43
C SER A 201 -15.73 12.91 10.52
N THR A 202 -14.61 12.21 10.40
CA THR A 202 -13.48 12.62 9.54
C THR A 202 -13.88 12.52 8.07
N ILE A 203 -13.68 13.60 7.32
CA ILE A 203 -13.96 13.67 5.90
C ILE A 203 -12.63 13.74 5.16
N HIS A 204 -12.50 12.91 4.13
CA HIS A 204 -11.37 12.90 3.24
C HIS A 204 -11.78 13.55 1.92
N VAL A 205 -10.86 14.34 1.37
CA VAL A 205 -11.01 14.96 0.05
C VAL A 205 -10.30 14.08 -0.95
N SER A 206 -10.95 13.74 -2.07
CA SER A 206 -10.29 13.01 -3.15
C SER A 206 -9.16 13.86 -3.73
N GLU A 207 -8.06 13.21 -4.12
CA GLU A 207 -6.91 13.91 -4.68
C GLU A 207 -7.21 14.59 -6.02
N LYS A 208 -8.18 14.05 -6.76
CA LYS A 208 -8.67 14.61 -8.02
C LYS A 208 -9.69 15.72 -7.74
N THR A 209 -9.42 16.88 -8.33
CA THR A 209 -10.35 18.01 -8.39
C THR A 209 -10.49 18.44 -9.85
N SER A 210 -11.71 18.63 -10.31
CA SER A 210 -12.00 19.12 -11.65
C SER A 210 -12.44 20.58 -11.59
N SER A 211 -12.21 21.35 -12.65
CA SER A 211 -12.73 22.70 -12.78
C SER A 211 -13.22 22.99 -14.19
N ALA A 212 -14.15 23.92 -14.31
CA ALA A 212 -14.60 24.42 -15.59
C ALA A 212 -15.02 25.90 -15.49
N ALA A 213 -14.93 26.61 -16.61
CA ALA A 213 -15.48 27.95 -16.73
C ALA A 213 -17.03 27.90 -16.82
N ALA A 214 -17.67 29.07 -16.75
CA ALA A 214 -19.09 29.25 -17.01
C ALA A 214 -19.56 28.49 -18.27
N GLY A 215 -20.61 27.68 -18.13
CA GLY A 215 -21.18 26.83 -19.18
C GLY A 215 -20.36 25.59 -19.54
N GLY A 216 -19.17 25.42 -18.96
CA GLY A 216 -18.35 24.21 -19.11
C GLY A 216 -18.90 23.05 -18.26
N THR A 217 -18.30 21.86 -18.41
CA THR A 217 -18.76 20.65 -17.71
C THR A 217 -17.60 19.90 -17.06
N THR A 218 -17.72 19.56 -15.78
CA THR A 218 -16.86 18.59 -15.11
C THR A 218 -17.56 17.23 -15.03
N LYS A 219 -16.78 16.16 -14.86
CA LYS A 219 -17.27 14.78 -14.80
C LYS A 219 -16.69 14.09 -13.58
N GLU A 220 -17.58 13.69 -12.68
CA GLU A 220 -17.20 13.00 -11.45
C GLU A 220 -17.80 11.61 -11.41
N LYS A 221 -17.02 10.63 -10.95
CA LYS A 221 -17.46 9.24 -10.81
C LYS A 221 -16.83 8.67 -9.56
N VAL A 222 -17.62 7.96 -8.77
CA VAL A 222 -17.11 7.27 -7.59
C VAL A 222 -16.30 6.05 -8.03
N GLU A 223 -15.02 6.05 -7.69
CA GLU A 223 -14.12 4.93 -7.89
C GLU A 223 -13.60 4.48 -6.53
N SER A 224 -14.24 3.43 -6.01
CA SER A 224 -13.93 2.89 -4.69
C SER A 224 -14.16 1.38 -4.70
N PHE A 225 -13.06 0.65 -4.57
CA PHE A 225 -13.08 -0.80 -4.54
C PHE A 225 -12.26 -1.35 -3.38
N CYS A 226 -12.63 -2.56 -2.99
CA CYS A 226 -11.89 -3.44 -2.09
C CYS A 226 -11.75 -4.80 -2.77
N PHE A 227 -10.91 -5.66 -2.24
CA PHE A 227 -10.84 -7.06 -2.63
C PHE A 227 -11.75 -7.90 -1.72
N TRP A 228 -12.60 -8.73 -2.33
CA TRP A 228 -13.66 -9.45 -1.62
C TRP A 228 -13.27 -10.90 -1.31
N GLU A 229 -13.17 -11.22 -0.03
CA GLU A 229 -12.81 -12.54 0.46
C GLU A 229 -13.61 -12.87 1.73
N GLY A 230 -13.93 -14.14 1.97
CA GLY A 230 -14.61 -14.57 3.19
C GLY A 230 -16.04 -14.01 3.38
N GLY A 231 -16.63 -13.36 2.36
CA GLY A 231 -17.97 -12.77 2.44
C GLY A 231 -18.00 -11.28 2.84
N SER A 232 -16.85 -10.61 2.85
CA SER A 232 -16.72 -9.16 3.04
C SER A 232 -15.55 -8.59 2.24
N CYS A 233 -15.36 -7.28 2.28
CA CYS A 233 -14.07 -6.70 1.89
C CYS A 233 -13.00 -7.18 2.87
N ASP A 234 -11.91 -7.77 2.37
CA ASP A 234 -10.76 -8.14 3.20
C ASP A 234 -9.71 -7.05 3.13
N TYR A 235 -9.40 -6.45 4.28
CA TYR A 235 -8.52 -5.29 4.34
C TYR A 235 -7.05 -5.64 4.09
N GLU A 236 -6.53 -6.70 4.72
CA GLU A 236 -5.13 -7.12 4.53
C GLU A 236 -4.90 -7.60 3.10
N ALA A 237 -5.84 -8.39 2.57
CA ALA A 237 -5.76 -8.85 1.20
C ALA A 237 -5.83 -7.67 0.20
N SER A 238 -6.63 -6.64 0.51
CA SER A 238 -6.66 -5.42 -0.31
C SER A 238 -5.34 -4.64 -0.28
N LEU A 239 -4.67 -4.57 0.87
CA LEU A 239 -3.35 -3.93 0.97
C LEU A 239 -2.33 -4.61 0.05
N TRP A 240 -2.22 -5.94 0.15
CA TRP A 240 -1.30 -6.74 -0.67
C TRP A 240 -1.66 -6.70 -2.15
N ALA A 241 -2.93 -6.88 -2.49
CA ALA A 241 -3.39 -6.86 -3.87
C ALA A 241 -3.10 -5.50 -4.54
N SER A 242 -3.42 -4.39 -3.87
CA SER A 242 -3.13 -3.06 -4.40
C SER A 242 -1.63 -2.79 -4.54
N LEU A 243 -0.81 -3.16 -3.56
CA LEU A 243 0.65 -3.00 -3.65
C LEU A 243 1.22 -3.76 -4.85
N VAL A 244 0.81 -5.01 -5.04
CA VAL A 244 1.37 -5.84 -6.10
C VAL A 244 0.87 -5.40 -7.47
N LEU A 245 -0.42 -5.09 -7.61
CA LEU A 245 -0.98 -4.56 -8.86
C LEU A 245 -0.28 -3.26 -9.28
N ASP A 246 0.01 -2.35 -8.34
CA ASP A 246 0.79 -1.14 -8.61
C ASP A 246 2.22 -1.47 -9.07
N SER A 247 2.87 -2.42 -8.39
CA SER A 247 4.24 -2.84 -8.73
C SER A 247 4.38 -3.42 -10.15
N VAL A 248 3.33 -4.07 -10.67
CA VAL A 248 3.26 -4.60 -12.05
C VAL A 248 2.60 -3.61 -13.03
N GLY A 249 2.40 -2.35 -12.62
CA GLY A 249 1.97 -1.25 -13.48
C GLY A 249 0.46 -1.15 -13.74
N ARG A 250 -0.37 -1.76 -12.90
CA ARG A 250 -1.84 -1.56 -12.92
C ARG A 250 -2.22 -0.34 -12.09
N ASP A 251 -3.24 0.40 -12.53
CA ASP A 251 -3.79 1.52 -11.76
C ASP A 251 -4.60 1.01 -10.57
N VAL A 252 -4.22 1.46 -9.37
CA VAL A 252 -4.88 1.10 -8.11
C VAL A 252 -5.50 2.28 -7.38
N SER A 253 -5.59 3.45 -8.02
CA SER A 253 -6.14 4.67 -7.43
C SER A 253 -7.55 4.46 -6.85
N SER A 254 -8.35 3.62 -7.51
CA SER A 254 -9.71 3.25 -7.09
C SER A 254 -9.79 2.41 -5.80
N PHE A 255 -8.68 1.82 -5.33
CA PHE A 255 -8.65 1.08 -4.05
C PHE A 255 -8.22 1.96 -2.87
N LEU A 256 -7.49 3.06 -3.13
CA LEU A 256 -6.95 3.94 -2.09
C LEU A 256 -8.00 4.47 -1.11
N PRO A 257 -9.22 4.89 -1.53
CA PRO A 257 -10.22 5.40 -0.58
C PRO A 257 -10.57 4.40 0.53
N TYR A 258 -10.70 3.11 0.17
CA TYR A 258 -10.98 2.03 1.11
C TYR A 258 -9.79 1.79 2.04
N LEU A 259 -8.58 1.72 1.49
CA LEU A 259 -7.36 1.49 2.24
C LEU A 259 -7.10 2.61 3.27
N ILE A 260 -7.24 3.88 2.85
CA ILE A 260 -6.99 5.05 3.68
C ILE A 260 -8.00 5.11 4.85
N ILE A 261 -9.29 4.97 4.57
CA ILE A 261 -10.33 5.15 5.58
C ILE A 261 -10.26 4.11 6.69
N LEU A 262 -9.91 2.87 6.36
CA LEU A 262 -9.91 1.77 7.32
C LEU A 262 -8.54 1.56 7.99
N ALA A 263 -7.53 2.36 7.67
CA ALA A 263 -6.17 2.22 8.21
C ALA A 263 -6.12 2.24 9.74
N ASP A 264 -6.84 3.17 10.37
CA ASP A 264 -6.83 3.33 11.83
C ASP A 264 -7.38 2.12 12.61
N GLU A 265 -8.27 1.35 12.00
CA GLU A 265 -8.87 0.17 12.62
C GLU A 265 -8.08 -1.11 12.33
N ASN A 266 -7.12 -1.04 11.41
CA ASN A 266 -6.38 -2.17 10.87
C ASN A 266 -4.87 -2.04 11.11
N LYS A 267 -4.47 -1.32 12.17
CA LYS A 267 -3.06 -1.04 12.52
C LYS A 267 -2.18 -2.30 12.60
N ARG A 268 -2.75 -3.44 12.98
CA ARG A 268 -2.05 -4.74 13.01
C ARG A 268 -1.47 -5.17 11.67
N HIS A 269 -1.98 -4.63 10.57
CA HIS A 269 -1.52 -4.90 9.19
C HIS A 269 -0.54 -3.85 8.67
N MET A 270 -0.12 -2.90 9.51
CA MET A 270 0.79 -1.81 9.16
C MET A 270 0.39 -1.05 7.88
N PRO A 271 -0.84 -0.53 7.77
CA PRO A 271 -1.35 0.04 6.52
C PRO A 271 -0.50 1.18 5.97
N GLU A 272 0.14 1.94 6.86
CA GLU A 272 1.07 3.01 6.52
C GLU A 272 2.21 2.56 5.61
N VAL A 273 2.66 1.30 5.71
CA VAL A 273 3.71 0.73 4.84
C VAL A 273 3.23 0.71 3.40
N PHE A 274 2.05 0.13 3.18
CA PHE A 274 1.43 0.02 1.87
C PHE A 274 0.99 1.37 1.33
N LEU A 275 0.39 2.22 2.18
CA LEU A 275 -0.05 3.55 1.78
C LEU A 275 1.14 4.46 1.44
N TYR A 276 2.27 4.34 2.13
CA TYR A 276 3.48 5.05 1.74
C TYR A 276 3.99 4.57 0.38
N PHE A 277 4.06 3.26 0.17
CA PHE A 277 4.45 2.68 -1.12
C PHE A 277 3.57 3.20 -2.27
N LEU A 278 2.25 3.12 -2.10
CA LEU A 278 1.26 3.45 -3.13
C LEU A 278 1.09 4.95 -3.41
N THR A 279 1.40 5.81 -2.43
CA THR A 279 1.08 7.25 -2.55
C THR A 279 2.30 8.17 -2.43
N SER A 280 3.44 7.64 -1.95
CA SER A 280 4.63 8.42 -1.58
C SER A 280 4.36 9.58 -0.61
N LYS A 281 3.22 9.58 0.11
CA LYS A 281 2.86 10.65 1.05
C LYS A 281 3.72 10.57 2.31
N GLN A 282 4.43 11.66 2.60
CA GLN A 282 5.41 11.76 3.68
C GLN A 282 4.83 11.52 5.08
N GLU A 283 3.53 11.75 5.26
CA GLU A 283 2.83 11.45 6.52
C GLU A 283 2.88 9.95 6.87
N TYR A 284 2.65 9.06 5.91
CA TYR A 284 2.76 7.61 6.13
C TYR A 284 4.20 7.20 6.40
N ARG A 285 5.16 7.76 5.66
CA ARG A 285 6.59 7.56 5.94
C ARG A 285 6.95 7.93 7.37
N THR A 286 6.46 9.08 7.84
CA THR A 286 6.72 9.55 9.20
C THR A 286 6.09 8.62 10.23
N ASP A 287 4.87 8.14 9.96
CA ASP A 287 4.18 7.17 10.82
C ASP A 287 4.98 5.85 10.93
N ILE A 288 5.41 5.26 9.81
CA ILE A 288 6.26 4.05 9.78
C ILE A 288 7.47 4.25 10.70
N LEU A 289 8.26 5.31 10.48
CA LEU A 289 9.49 5.54 11.24
C LEU A 289 9.22 5.78 12.73
N SER A 290 8.12 6.47 13.06
CA SER A 290 7.76 6.77 14.46
C SER A 290 7.35 5.55 15.28
N LYS A 291 6.91 4.47 14.60
CA LYS A 291 6.49 3.21 15.23
C LYS A 291 7.64 2.26 15.56
N GLN A 292 8.88 2.62 15.21
CA GLN A 292 10.03 1.77 15.52
C GLN A 292 10.19 1.59 17.04
N LYS A 293 10.12 0.35 17.50
CA LYS A 293 10.27 -0.02 18.90
C LYS A 293 11.75 -0.10 19.26
N SER A 294 12.11 0.52 20.38
CA SER A 294 13.47 0.53 20.94
C SER A 294 14.57 0.98 19.97
N ASN A 295 14.21 1.76 18.95
CA ASN A 295 15.07 2.11 17.81
C ASN A 295 15.63 0.88 17.08
N LYS A 296 14.86 -0.21 16.94
CA LYS A 296 15.36 -1.48 16.41
C LYS A 296 14.39 -2.26 15.53
N TRP A 297 13.11 -2.38 15.88
CA TRP A 297 12.19 -3.27 15.15
C TRP A 297 10.76 -2.76 15.15
N TRP A 298 9.91 -3.37 14.33
CA TRP A 298 8.46 -3.21 14.34
C TRP A 298 7.80 -4.51 14.78
N GLU A 299 6.60 -4.43 15.35
CA GLU A 299 5.85 -5.60 15.85
C GLU A 299 4.39 -5.18 16.12
N GLU A 300 3.65 -4.89 15.04
CA GLU A 300 2.22 -4.53 15.08
C GLU A 300 1.31 -5.76 14.89
N SER A 301 1.75 -6.77 14.13
CA SER A 301 1.02 -8.02 13.90
C SER A 301 1.27 -9.06 15.01
N GLY A 302 2.36 -8.90 15.76
CA GLY A 302 2.87 -9.87 16.73
C GLY A 302 4.04 -10.71 16.21
N ASP A 303 4.43 -10.55 14.94
CA ASP A 303 5.66 -11.13 14.39
C ASP A 303 6.67 -10.03 14.11
N LYS A 304 7.61 -9.84 15.05
CA LYS A 304 8.61 -8.77 14.99
C LYS A 304 9.52 -8.85 13.75
N PHE A 305 9.76 -10.05 13.22
CA PHE A 305 10.68 -10.25 12.10
C PHE A 305 9.99 -9.93 10.78
N TYR A 306 8.77 -10.46 10.60
CA TYR A 306 7.93 -10.13 9.46
C TYR A 306 7.59 -8.64 9.41
N ASP A 307 7.18 -8.05 10.54
CA ASP A 307 6.80 -6.63 10.59
C ASP A 307 8.00 -5.71 10.33
N THR A 308 9.20 -6.10 10.79
CA THR A 308 10.42 -5.35 10.49
C THR A 308 10.76 -5.44 9.00
N ALA A 309 10.70 -6.61 8.39
CA ALA A 309 10.91 -6.76 6.95
C ALA A 309 9.90 -5.92 6.15
N LEU A 310 8.61 -5.98 6.53
CA LEU A 310 7.54 -5.21 5.91
C LEU A 310 7.78 -3.69 6.04
N ALA A 311 8.12 -3.19 7.24
CA ALA A 311 8.40 -1.77 7.47
C ALA A 311 9.58 -1.23 6.64
N LEU A 312 10.57 -2.08 6.38
CA LEU A 312 11.76 -1.72 5.59
C LEU A 312 11.50 -1.75 4.08
N TYR A 313 10.47 -2.47 3.62
CA TYR A 313 10.16 -2.68 2.21
C TYR A 313 10.01 -1.38 1.40
N PRO A 314 9.17 -0.41 1.78
CA PRO A 314 9.05 0.83 1.00
C PRO A 314 10.27 1.76 1.14
N LEU A 315 11.20 1.46 2.05
CA LEU A 315 12.40 2.27 2.33
C LEU A 315 13.65 1.74 1.59
N GLN A 316 13.50 0.81 0.64
CA GLN A 316 14.62 0.18 -0.07
C GLN A 316 15.62 1.18 -0.66
N GLN A 317 15.13 2.25 -1.31
CA GLN A 317 15.96 3.29 -1.93
C GLN A 317 16.32 4.44 -0.98
N GLU A 318 15.89 4.36 0.27
CA GLU A 318 16.17 5.37 1.29
C GLU A 318 17.20 4.89 2.31
N SER A 319 17.71 5.81 3.11
CA SER A 319 18.63 5.53 4.22
C SER A 319 18.28 6.31 5.49
N PRO A 320 17.03 6.19 6.01
CA PRO A 320 16.71 6.72 7.33
C PRO A 320 17.49 5.96 8.40
N ARG A 321 17.75 6.61 9.53
CA ARG A 321 18.50 6.01 10.64
C ARG A 321 17.82 4.73 11.14
N GLU A 322 16.51 4.73 11.19
CA GLU A 322 15.67 3.62 11.62
C GLU A 322 15.98 2.36 10.79
N LYS A 323 16.16 2.49 9.47
CA LYS A 323 16.57 1.37 8.59
C LYS A 323 17.95 0.85 8.96
N THR A 324 18.92 1.74 9.21
CA THR A 324 20.27 1.35 9.64
C THR A 324 20.24 0.62 10.98
N ASP A 325 19.52 1.16 11.95
CA ASP A 325 19.43 0.61 13.30
C ASP A 325 18.72 -0.78 13.27
N SER A 326 17.70 -0.95 12.43
CA SER A 326 17.02 -2.24 12.23
C SER A 326 17.87 -3.28 11.53
N LYS A 327 18.62 -2.91 10.49
CA LYS A 327 19.56 -3.83 9.83
C LYS A 327 20.61 -4.32 10.82
N SER A 328 21.19 -3.42 11.62
CA SER A 328 22.14 -3.81 12.67
C SER A 328 21.51 -4.77 13.67
N TRP A 329 20.28 -4.49 14.12
CA TRP A 329 19.57 -5.36 15.05
C TRP A 329 19.30 -6.74 14.47
N LEU A 330 18.83 -6.84 13.21
CA LEU A 330 18.60 -8.13 12.53
C LEU A 330 19.88 -8.97 12.51
N LEU A 331 21.02 -8.37 12.18
CA LEU A 331 22.31 -9.05 12.18
C LEU A 331 22.73 -9.48 13.59
N ASP A 332 22.42 -8.70 14.64
CA ASP A 332 22.77 -9.01 16.03
C ASP A 332 21.98 -10.18 16.62
N VAL A 333 20.73 -10.36 16.18
CA VAL A 333 19.83 -11.42 16.69
C VAL A 333 19.72 -12.63 15.77
N GLN A 334 20.50 -12.67 14.70
CA GLN A 334 20.59 -13.81 13.79
C GLN A 334 21.05 -15.06 14.55
N ASP A 335 20.43 -16.20 14.25
CA ASP A 335 20.76 -17.48 14.88
C ASP A 335 22.14 -18.00 14.44
N ALA A 336 22.62 -19.00 15.19
CA ALA A 336 23.94 -19.60 14.93
C ALA A 336 24.04 -20.34 13.59
N ASP A 337 22.92 -20.68 12.95
CA ASP A 337 22.84 -21.23 11.60
C ASP A 337 22.75 -20.15 10.50
N GLY A 338 22.38 -18.92 10.86
CA GLY A 338 22.22 -17.79 9.94
C GLY A 338 20.78 -17.40 9.68
N CYS A 339 19.80 -18.18 10.14
CA CYS A 339 18.39 -17.87 9.97
C CYS A 339 17.88 -16.94 11.09
N TRP A 340 16.63 -16.51 10.98
CA TRP A 340 15.91 -15.85 12.06
C TRP A 340 14.83 -16.77 12.62
N GLU A 341 15.01 -17.20 13.87
CA GLU A 341 14.15 -18.15 14.59
C GLU A 341 13.97 -19.51 13.89
N GLY A 342 14.94 -19.88 13.03
CA GLY A 342 14.82 -21.05 12.14
C GLY A 342 13.57 -21.01 11.23
N ASN A 343 12.93 -19.85 11.06
CA ASN A 343 11.68 -19.70 10.35
C ASN A 343 11.95 -19.34 8.88
N THR A 344 11.61 -20.26 7.98
CA THR A 344 11.83 -20.12 6.53
C THR A 344 11.16 -18.87 5.97
N ARG A 345 9.89 -18.63 6.33
CA ARG A 345 9.11 -17.47 5.86
C ARG A 345 9.79 -16.15 6.25
N ASN A 346 10.14 -15.99 7.52
CA ASN A 346 10.75 -14.76 8.03
C ASN A 346 12.15 -14.56 7.46
N THR A 347 12.95 -15.62 7.39
CA THR A 347 14.30 -15.55 6.80
C THR A 347 14.21 -15.15 5.33
N ALA A 348 13.29 -15.74 4.57
CA ALA A 348 13.08 -15.39 3.18
C ALA A 348 12.56 -13.97 2.99
N PHE A 349 11.63 -13.49 3.80
CA PHE A 349 11.07 -12.14 3.62
C PHE A 349 12.00 -11.02 4.08
N ILE A 350 12.92 -11.30 5.02
CA ILE A 350 13.97 -10.35 5.45
C ILE A 350 15.01 -10.13 4.34
N LEU A 351 15.37 -11.19 3.61
CA LEU A 351 16.36 -11.18 2.53
C LEU A 351 15.77 -10.56 1.26
#